data_AF-A0A0G1CV10-F1
#
_entry.id   AF-A0A0G1CV10-F1
#
_cell.length_a   1.000
_cell.length_b   1.000
_cell.length_c   1.000
_cell.angle_alpha   90.00
_cell.angle_beta   90.00
_cell.angle_gamma   90.00
#
_symmetry.space_group_name_H-M   'P 1'
#
loop_
_entity.id
_entity.type
_entity.pdbx_description
1 polymer ?
#
loop_
_entity_poly.entity_id
_entity_poly.type
_entity_poly.pdbx_seq_one_letter_code
_entity_poly.pdbx_strand_id
1 'polypeptide(L)'
;MEQHPVPQNITSFQFRLIGDMTIKQFGYLAGGIILAYISYKLPLPFFFTWPMAIIFALTGFGFAFVPVEERPMDIWFFSFLKNVYNPTIFHWEHTDPLPEPPKSLVPPPLKAPVISVPAVLSATPLRQTVASQTTGTKPVLSAPGIAKHPAVLSVPVAQKQNQQVSFLDSFFSFIRSFCSRCTEAKPTGFLP
;
A
#
# COMPACT_ATOMS: atom_id res chain seq x y z
N MET A 1 5.29 -14.14 38.01
CA MET A 1 4.39 -13.28 37.22
C MET A 1 4.50 -13.79 35.80
N GLU A 2 3.42 -14.34 35.24
CA GLU A 2 3.45 -14.88 33.88
C GLU A 2 3.46 -13.71 32.88
N GLN A 3 4.54 -13.56 32.12
CA GLN A 3 4.68 -12.48 31.15
C GLN A 3 3.95 -12.87 29.86
N HIS A 4 2.69 -12.48 29.71
CA HIS A 4 1.97 -12.67 28.45
C HIS A 4 2.69 -11.94 27.31
N PRO A 5 3.02 -12.63 26.19
CA PRO A 5 3.65 -11.99 25.04
C PRO A 5 2.77 -10.86 24.49
N VAL A 6 3.37 -9.70 24.23
CA VAL A 6 2.68 -8.57 23.60
C VAL A 6 2.22 -9.00 22.19
N PRO A 7 0.94 -8.82 21.82
CA PRO A 7 0.45 -9.21 20.51
C PRO A 7 1.20 -8.46 19.40
N GLN A 8 1.78 -9.22 18.47
CA GLN A 8 2.50 -8.66 17.32
C GLN A 8 1.52 -7.91 16.41
N ASN A 9 1.89 -6.70 15.97
CA ASN A 9 1.04 -5.87 15.12
C ASN A 9 0.78 -6.54 13.76
N ILE A 10 -0.46 -6.97 13.52
CA ILE A 10 -0.91 -7.56 12.25
C ILE A 10 -1.34 -6.51 11.19
N THR A 11 -1.13 -5.23 11.47
CA THR A 11 -1.55 -4.09 10.63
C THR A 11 -0.52 -3.69 9.57
N SER A 12 0.71 -4.23 9.62
CA SER A 12 1.77 -3.95 8.64
C SER A 12 1.64 -4.74 7.33
N PHE A 13 0.69 -5.67 7.25
CA PHE A 13 0.42 -6.42 6.03
C PHE A 13 -0.34 -5.56 5.01
N GLN A 14 0.32 -5.26 3.90
CA GLN A 14 -0.36 -4.71 2.72
C GLN A 14 -1.35 -5.75 2.18
N PHE A 15 -2.61 -5.36 1.98
CA PHE A 15 -3.62 -6.24 1.40
C PHE A 15 -3.27 -6.56 -0.06
N ARG A 16 -2.79 -7.79 -0.26
CA ARG A 16 -2.64 -8.42 -1.57
C ARG A 16 -3.99 -8.99 -1.98
N LEU A 17 -4.76 -8.21 -2.73
CA LEU A 17 -6.13 -8.59 -3.12
C LEU A 17 -6.14 -9.48 -4.38
N ILE A 18 -5.12 -9.35 -5.25
CA ILE A 18 -4.92 -10.17 -6.44
C ILE A 18 -3.47 -10.70 -6.41
N GLY A 19 -3.31 -12.00 -6.13
CA GLY A 19 -2.03 -12.68 -6.18
C GLY A 19 -0.98 -12.13 -5.20
N ASP A 20 0.20 -11.81 -5.73
CA ASP A 20 1.30 -11.19 -5.00
C ASP A 20 1.20 -9.64 -4.96
N MET A 21 0.32 -9.04 -5.76
CA MET A 21 0.19 -7.60 -5.94
C MET A 21 -0.74 -6.92 -4.94
N THR A 22 -0.34 -5.74 -4.49
CA THR A 22 -1.15 -4.89 -3.61
C THR A 22 -2.28 -4.20 -4.37
N ILE A 23 -3.32 -3.78 -3.64
CA ILE A 23 -4.48 -3.08 -4.22
C ILE A 23 -4.10 -1.82 -5.01
N LYS A 24 -3.03 -1.12 -4.60
CA LYS A 24 -2.53 0.08 -5.27
C LYS A 24 -1.88 -0.24 -6.62
N GLN A 25 -0.99 -1.23 -6.64
CA GLN A 25 -0.29 -1.68 -7.85
C GLN A 25 -1.29 -2.18 -8.91
N PHE A 26 -2.31 -2.93 -8.49
CA PHE A 26 -3.42 -3.32 -9.37
C PHE A 26 -4.16 -2.10 -9.94
N GLY A 27 -4.41 -1.07 -9.12
CA GLY A 27 -5.02 0.19 -9.56
C GLY A 27 -4.21 0.94 -10.62
N TYR A 28 -2.89 1.04 -10.47
CA TYR A 28 -2.01 1.69 -11.46
C TYR A 28 -1.94 0.91 -12.78
N LEU A 29 -1.83 -0.42 -12.69
CA LEU A 29 -1.85 -1.29 -13.86
C LEU A 29 -3.18 -1.17 -14.62
N ALA A 30 -4.31 -1.29 -13.91
CA ALA A 30 -5.64 -1.12 -14.49
C ALA A 30 -5.84 0.28 -15.09
N GLY A 31 -5.33 1.34 -14.44
CA GLY A 31 -5.39 2.72 -14.93
C GLY A 31 -4.66 2.91 -16.26
N GLY A 32 -3.39 2.49 -16.36
CA GLY A 32 -2.62 2.59 -17.61
C GLY A 32 -3.20 1.74 -18.75
N ILE A 33 -3.74 0.57 -18.40
CA ILE A 33 -4.48 -0.31 -19.33
C ILE A 33 -5.75 0.36 -19.86
N ILE A 34 -6.54 1.02 -19.00
CA ILE A 34 -7.74 1.77 -19.41
C ILE A 34 -7.36 2.96 -20.28
N LEU A 35 -6.28 3.70 -19.95
CA LEU A 35 -5.76 4.79 -20.78
C LEU A 35 -5.31 4.32 -22.17
N ALA A 36 -4.64 3.15 -22.25
CA ALA A 36 -4.24 2.55 -23.52
C ALA A 36 -5.47 2.15 -24.38
N TYR A 37 -6.51 1.58 -23.76
CA TYR A 37 -7.76 1.26 -24.45
C TYR A 37 -8.52 2.51 -24.94
N ILE A 38 -8.57 3.57 -24.13
CA ILE A 38 -9.13 4.87 -24.55
C ILE A 38 -8.34 5.43 -25.74
N SER A 39 -7.00 5.43 -25.67
CA SER A 39 -6.12 5.90 -26.76
C SER A 39 -6.31 5.11 -28.05
N TYR A 40 -6.62 3.80 -27.97
CA TYR A 40 -6.96 2.98 -29.13
C TYR A 40 -8.37 3.24 -29.70
N LYS A 41 -9.30 3.76 -28.87
CA LYS A 41 -10.65 4.14 -29.31
C LYS A 41 -10.70 5.52 -29.99
N LEU A 42 -9.68 6.36 -29.84
CA LEU A 42 -9.61 7.65 -30.54
C LEU A 42 -9.43 7.42 -32.06
N PRO A 43 -10.15 8.16 -32.93
CA PRO A 43 -10.02 8.07 -34.40
C PRO A 43 -8.77 8.80 -34.91
N LEU A 44 -7.60 8.39 -34.40
CA LEU A 44 -6.29 8.91 -34.76
C LEU A 44 -5.63 8.00 -35.82
N PRO A 45 -4.69 8.52 -36.64
CA PRO A 45 -3.97 7.71 -37.62
C PRO A 45 -3.19 6.56 -36.94
N PHE A 46 -3.23 5.37 -37.55
CA PHE A 46 -2.68 4.13 -37.02
C PHE A 46 -1.23 4.23 -36.52
N PHE A 47 -0.40 5.02 -37.22
CA PHE A 47 1.00 5.25 -36.85
C PHE A 47 1.17 5.91 -35.46
N PHE A 48 0.21 6.71 -35.01
CA PHE A 48 0.29 7.42 -33.73
C PHE A 48 -0.43 6.68 -32.60
N THR A 49 -1.56 6.01 -32.87
CA THR A 49 -2.30 5.27 -31.84
C THR A 49 -1.50 4.13 -31.23
N TRP A 50 -0.72 3.43 -32.05
CA TRP A 50 0.04 2.25 -31.63
C TRP A 50 1.17 2.55 -30.62
N PRO A 51 2.12 3.46 -30.88
CA PRO A 51 3.14 3.84 -29.89
C PRO A 51 2.50 4.50 -28.66
N MET A 52 1.45 5.29 -28.81
CA MET A 52 0.80 5.97 -27.68
C MET A 52 0.13 4.96 -26.73
N ALA A 53 -0.58 3.96 -27.27
CA ALA A 53 -1.17 2.88 -26.47
C ALA A 53 -0.10 2.03 -25.77
N ILE A 54 1.04 1.75 -26.43
CA ILE A 54 2.18 1.06 -25.83
C ILE A 54 2.76 1.87 -24.67
N ILE A 55 3.01 3.17 -24.87
CA ILE A 55 3.58 4.04 -23.83
C ILE A 55 2.65 4.07 -22.61
N PHE A 56 1.33 4.25 -22.78
CA PHE A 56 0.40 4.22 -21.64
C PHE A 56 0.34 2.88 -20.91
N ALA A 57 0.37 1.76 -21.64
CA ALA A 57 0.40 0.42 -21.04
C ALA A 57 1.71 0.16 -20.28
N LEU A 58 2.87 0.51 -20.88
CA LEU A 58 4.18 0.39 -20.25
C LEU A 58 4.34 1.33 -19.06
N THR A 59 3.80 2.55 -19.10
CA THR A 59 3.80 3.46 -17.96
C THR A 59 2.97 2.89 -16.80
N GLY A 60 1.75 2.38 -17.07
CA GLY A 60 0.94 1.74 -16.02
C GLY A 60 1.61 0.51 -15.40
N PHE A 61 2.27 -0.32 -16.21
CA PHE A 61 3.07 -1.44 -15.74
C PHE A 61 4.30 -0.98 -14.93
N GLY A 62 5.02 0.04 -15.42
CA GLY A 62 6.18 0.62 -14.74
C GLY A 62 5.83 1.17 -13.36
N PHE A 63 4.76 1.95 -13.23
CA PHE A 63 4.27 2.46 -11.94
C PHE A 63 3.90 1.32 -10.96
N ALA A 64 3.32 0.22 -11.45
CA ALA A 64 2.93 -0.90 -10.60
C ALA A 64 4.09 -1.78 -10.11
N PHE A 65 5.10 -2.01 -10.95
CA PHE A 65 6.14 -3.04 -10.71
C PHE A 65 7.56 -2.51 -10.50
N VAL A 66 7.83 -1.21 -10.69
CA VAL A 66 9.19 -0.64 -10.53
C VAL A 66 9.30 0.15 -9.21
N PRO A 67 9.77 -0.47 -8.10
CA PRO A 67 10.21 0.27 -6.93
C PRO A 67 11.49 1.06 -7.25
N VAL A 68 11.61 2.26 -6.69
CA VAL A 68 12.77 3.14 -6.86
C VAL A 68 13.33 3.44 -5.48
N GLU A 69 14.60 3.11 -5.24
CA GLU A 69 15.31 3.41 -3.97
C GLU A 69 14.56 2.97 -2.69
N GLU A 70 14.08 1.72 -2.67
CA GLU A 70 13.26 1.15 -1.56
C GLU A 70 11.93 1.90 -1.30
N ARG A 71 11.51 2.82 -2.19
CA ARG A 71 10.23 3.54 -2.16
C ARG A 71 9.30 3.03 -3.27
N PRO A 72 7.97 2.99 -3.05
CA PRO A 72 7.02 2.78 -4.14
C PRO A 72 7.02 3.98 -5.10
N MET A 73 6.90 3.68 -6.38
CA MET A 73 7.03 4.60 -7.52
C MET A 73 6.17 5.87 -7.35
N ASP A 74 4.94 5.72 -6.86
CA ASP A 74 3.98 6.81 -6.63
C ASP A 74 4.50 7.87 -5.66
N ILE A 75 5.09 7.43 -4.54
CA ILE A 75 5.62 8.34 -3.51
C ILE A 75 6.83 9.10 -4.07
N TRP A 76 7.69 8.40 -4.81
CA TRP A 76 8.81 9.01 -5.50
C TRP A 76 8.34 10.05 -6.52
N PHE A 77 7.35 9.74 -7.36
CA PHE A 77 6.81 10.64 -8.37
C PHE A 77 6.18 11.90 -7.75
N PHE A 78 5.34 11.78 -6.72
CA PHE A 78 4.78 12.96 -6.04
C PHE A 78 5.84 13.78 -5.30
N SER A 79 6.86 13.14 -4.74
CA SER A 79 7.98 13.84 -4.09
C SER A 79 8.85 14.59 -5.11
N PHE A 80 9.08 13.98 -6.28
CA PHE A 80 9.77 14.61 -7.41
C PHE A 80 8.99 15.82 -7.94
N LEU A 81 7.70 15.68 -8.25
CA LEU A 81 6.85 16.82 -8.65
C LEU A 81 6.84 17.93 -7.59
N LYS A 82 6.67 17.58 -6.31
CA LYS A 82 6.74 18.55 -5.21
C LYS A 82 8.09 19.28 -5.20
N ASN A 83 9.20 18.57 -5.39
CA ASN A 83 10.54 19.17 -5.39
C ASN A 83 10.81 20.04 -6.62
N VAL A 84 10.28 19.67 -7.79
CA VAL A 84 10.41 20.46 -9.04
C VAL A 84 9.61 21.76 -9.00
N TYR A 85 8.42 21.76 -8.39
CA TYR A 85 7.56 22.94 -8.30
C TYR A 85 7.74 23.77 -7.01
N ASN A 86 8.40 23.24 -5.99
CA ASN A 86 8.72 23.99 -4.77
C ASN A 86 9.95 24.88 -5.02
N PRO A 87 9.88 26.21 -4.82
CA PRO A 87 11.02 27.08 -5.06
C PRO A 87 12.13 26.82 -4.03
N THR A 88 13.39 26.93 -4.46
CA THR A 88 14.58 26.75 -3.61
C THR A 88 14.84 27.92 -2.65
N ILE A 89 13.93 28.92 -2.58
CA ILE A 89 14.04 30.02 -1.63
C ILE A 89 13.49 29.59 -0.27
N PHE A 90 14.38 29.46 0.70
CA PHE A 90 14.00 29.26 2.09
C PHE A 90 13.92 30.63 2.76
N HIS A 91 12.71 31.07 3.12
CA HIS A 91 12.56 32.18 4.05
C HIS A 91 12.83 31.70 5.47
N TRP A 92 13.79 32.35 6.13
CA TRP A 92 14.13 32.07 7.51
C TRP A 92 13.09 32.76 8.41
N GLU A 93 12.08 32.00 8.79
CA GLU A 93 11.13 32.36 9.84
C GLU A 93 11.88 32.27 11.18
N HIS A 94 12.11 33.42 11.82
CA HIS A 94 12.48 33.42 13.24
C HIS A 94 11.23 32.98 14.01
N THR A 95 11.16 31.70 14.40
CA THR A 95 10.14 31.23 15.33
C THR A 95 10.21 32.10 16.58
N ASP A 96 9.16 32.90 16.81
CA ASP A 96 9.06 33.71 18.02
C ASP A 96 9.29 32.81 19.24
N PRO A 97 10.10 33.25 20.23
CA PRO A 97 10.34 32.44 21.42
C PRO A 97 9.00 32.06 22.05
N LEU A 98 8.88 30.77 22.39
CA LEU A 98 7.71 30.13 22.99
C LEU A 98 6.95 31.10 23.91
N PRO A 99 5.60 31.19 23.81
CA PRO A 99 4.79 32.09 24.64
C PRO A 99 5.27 32.03 26.09
N GLU A 100 5.84 33.15 26.53
CA GLU A 100 6.46 33.24 27.84
C GLU A 100 5.45 32.79 28.90
N PRO A 101 5.80 31.82 29.77
CA PRO A 101 4.87 31.29 30.74
C PRO A 101 4.32 32.46 31.56
N PRO A 102 2.99 32.53 31.78
CA PRO A 102 2.35 33.75 32.24
C PRO A 102 3.02 34.26 33.52
N LYS A 103 3.45 35.54 33.48
CA LYS A 103 4.21 36.27 34.52
C LYS A 103 3.48 36.41 35.89
N SER A 104 2.42 35.65 36.10
CA SER A 104 1.55 35.61 37.28
C SER A 104 2.02 34.61 38.35
N LEU A 105 2.91 33.66 38.03
CA LEU A 105 3.47 32.71 39.01
C LEU A 105 4.70 33.26 39.75
N VAL A 106 4.66 34.52 40.17
CA VAL A 106 5.48 35.03 41.27
C VAL A 106 4.63 34.94 42.54
N PRO A 107 4.66 33.81 43.29
CA PRO A 107 4.05 33.80 44.60
C PRO A 107 4.75 34.84 45.49
N PRO A 108 4.02 35.63 46.30
CA PRO A 108 4.64 36.53 47.27
C PRO A 108 5.53 35.73 48.22
N PRO A 109 6.61 36.32 48.76
CA PRO A 109 7.63 35.60 49.51
C PRO A 109 7.04 34.98 50.78
N LEU A 110 6.74 33.68 50.71
CA LEU A 110 6.23 32.92 51.83
C LEU A 110 7.37 32.70 52.84
N LYS A 111 7.23 33.29 54.03
CA LYS A 111 8.19 33.15 55.13
C LYS A 111 8.37 31.67 55.46
N ALA A 112 9.60 31.18 55.37
CA ALA A 112 9.94 29.79 55.65
C ALA A 112 9.83 29.44 57.13
N PRO A 113 9.15 28.35 57.49
CA PRO A 113 9.43 27.58 58.69
C PRO A 113 10.35 26.41 58.34
N VAL A 114 11.56 26.43 58.91
CA VAL A 114 12.51 25.31 58.89
C VAL A 114 11.93 24.11 59.64
N ILE A 115 11.87 22.92 59.03
CA ILE A 115 11.86 21.62 59.73
C ILE A 115 12.71 20.59 58.95
N SER A 116 13.80 20.17 59.62
CA SER A 116 14.64 18.96 59.48
C SER A 116 14.62 18.07 58.21
N VAL A 117 15.83 17.86 57.66
CA VAL A 117 16.19 16.73 56.77
C VAL A 117 17.02 15.70 57.53
N PRO A 118 16.74 14.40 57.36
CA PRO A 118 17.80 13.39 57.17
C PRO A 118 17.54 12.61 55.86
N ALA A 119 18.45 12.53 54.87
CA ALA A 119 19.84 12.08 54.92
C ALA A 119 20.02 10.57 55.21
N VAL A 120 19.44 9.72 54.34
CA VAL A 120 19.81 8.30 54.18
C VAL A 120 19.80 8.00 52.67
N LEU A 121 20.96 8.01 51.97
CA LEU A 121 21.99 6.97 51.86
C LEU A 121 21.63 5.86 50.83
N SER A 122 22.16 6.06 49.62
CA SER A 122 22.71 5.09 48.66
C SER A 122 22.36 3.58 48.77
N ALA A 123 21.69 3.02 47.74
CA ALA A 123 21.90 1.63 47.30
C ALA A 123 21.39 1.34 45.86
N THR A 124 22.32 1.07 44.96
CA THR A 124 22.19 0.25 43.74
C THR A 124 23.04 -1.01 44.05
N PRO A 125 22.73 -2.29 43.67
CA PRO A 125 22.76 -2.72 42.26
C PRO A 125 22.09 -4.08 41.85
N LEU A 126 22.38 -4.50 40.59
CA LEU A 126 22.27 -5.85 39.96
C LEU A 126 20.86 -6.43 39.72
N ARG A 127 20.46 -6.97 38.55
CA ARG A 127 21.07 -7.79 37.45
C ARG A 127 21.10 -9.30 37.70
N GLN A 128 20.08 -10.00 37.18
CA GLN A 128 20.02 -11.41 36.73
C GLN A 128 18.94 -11.45 35.61
N THR A 129 19.05 -11.98 34.38
CA THR A 129 19.88 -12.99 33.68
C THR A 129 19.52 -14.48 33.95
N VAL A 130 19.27 -15.20 32.84
CA VAL A 130 19.26 -16.69 32.61
C VAL A 130 17.96 -17.50 32.83
N ALA A 131 17.72 -18.42 31.87
CA ALA A 131 16.88 -19.64 31.88
C ALA A 131 15.34 -19.52 31.91
N SER A 132 14.47 -20.36 31.30
CA SER A 132 14.50 -21.54 30.39
C SER A 132 13.50 -22.57 30.93
N GLN A 133 12.55 -23.06 30.11
CA GLN A 133 11.79 -24.36 30.16
C GLN A 133 10.63 -24.25 29.15
N THR A 134 10.31 -25.11 28.16
CA THR A 134 10.21 -26.58 27.97
C THR A 134 9.16 -27.34 28.79
N THR A 135 8.00 -27.61 28.17
CA THR A 135 7.28 -28.92 28.00
C THR A 135 5.99 -28.62 27.19
N GLY A 136 5.53 -29.42 26.22
CA GLY A 136 4.78 -30.69 26.36
C GLY A 136 3.31 -30.43 26.74
N THR A 137 2.24 -30.95 26.12
CA THR A 137 2.04 -32.02 25.11
C THR A 137 0.60 -31.90 24.52
N LYS A 138 0.34 -32.34 23.27
CA LYS A 138 -1.03 -32.52 22.68
C LYS A 138 -1.66 -33.87 23.19
N PRO A 139 -2.76 -34.51 22.70
CA PRO A 139 -3.70 -34.16 21.59
C PRO A 139 -5.21 -34.61 21.76
N VAL A 140 -5.98 -34.56 20.65
CA VAL A 140 -7.20 -35.33 20.27
C VAL A 140 -8.56 -35.10 20.98
N LEU A 141 -9.58 -34.74 20.17
CA LEU A 141 -10.86 -35.46 20.09
C LEU A 141 -11.43 -35.37 18.64
N SER A 142 -12.18 -36.39 18.20
CA SER A 142 -12.52 -36.68 16.79
C SER A 142 -14.02 -36.57 16.43
N ALA A 143 -14.34 -36.65 15.13
CA ALA A 143 -15.68 -36.61 14.48
C ALA A 143 -16.61 -37.83 14.81
N PRO A 144 -17.87 -38.04 14.29
CA PRO A 144 -18.56 -37.62 13.03
C PRO A 144 -20.01 -37.03 13.27
N GLY A 145 -21.00 -36.87 12.36
CA GLY A 145 -21.16 -37.04 10.88
C GLY A 145 -22.64 -37.05 10.38
N ILE A 146 -22.86 -37.45 9.10
CA ILE A 146 -24.14 -37.83 8.42
C ILE A 146 -25.15 -36.72 7.94
N ALA A 147 -25.07 -36.43 6.64
CA ALA A 147 -26.09 -36.21 5.59
C ALA A 147 -27.59 -35.90 5.86
N LYS A 148 -28.15 -34.94 5.09
CA LYS A 148 -29.15 -35.18 3.98
C LYS A 148 -29.53 -33.90 3.20
N HIS A 149 -29.88 -34.05 1.90
CA HIS A 149 -30.48 -33.04 1.01
C HIS A 149 -31.99 -32.85 1.29
N PRO A 150 -32.59 -31.67 1.01
CA PRO A 150 -33.15 -31.33 -0.32
C PRO A 150 -32.77 -29.90 -0.80
N ALA A 151 -32.43 -29.66 -2.07
CA ALA A 151 -33.38 -29.41 -3.17
C ALA A 151 -34.35 -28.22 -2.92
N VAL A 152 -33.87 -26.98 -3.14
CA VAL A 152 -34.71 -25.77 -3.22
C VAL A 152 -34.22 -24.85 -4.35
N LEU A 153 -35.11 -24.63 -5.32
CA LEU A 153 -35.30 -23.45 -6.18
C LEU A 153 -34.07 -22.82 -6.89
N SER A 154 -34.01 -23.03 -8.20
CA SER A 154 -33.25 -22.21 -9.14
C SER A 154 -33.77 -20.77 -9.17
N VAL A 155 -33.01 -19.83 -8.58
CA VAL A 155 -33.26 -18.39 -8.71
C VAL A 155 -32.71 -17.89 -10.06
N PRO A 156 -33.51 -17.22 -10.92
CA PRO A 156 -32.98 -16.55 -12.09
C PRO A 156 -32.17 -15.31 -11.66
N VAL A 157 -30.85 -15.41 -11.73
CA VAL A 157 -29.94 -14.28 -11.44
C VAL A 157 -30.16 -13.19 -12.48
N ALA A 158 -30.74 -12.07 -12.03
CA ALA A 158 -31.20 -10.99 -12.89
C ALA A 158 -30.05 -10.15 -13.48
N GLN A 159 -29.65 -10.48 -14.71
CA GLN A 159 -29.35 -9.60 -15.86
C GLN A 159 -28.40 -8.37 -15.76
N LYS A 160 -27.98 -7.89 -14.59
CA LYS A 160 -27.09 -6.70 -14.48
C LYS A 160 -25.60 -7.00 -14.77
N GLN A 161 -25.27 -8.25 -15.11
CA GLN A 161 -23.88 -8.68 -15.36
C GLN A 161 -23.42 -8.44 -16.81
N ASN A 162 -24.36 -8.27 -17.77
CA ASN A 162 -24.05 -8.22 -19.21
C ASN A 162 -23.20 -7.00 -19.62
N GLN A 163 -23.45 -5.82 -19.04
CA GLN A 163 -22.75 -4.59 -19.45
C GLN A 163 -21.31 -4.47 -18.91
N GLN A 164 -21.01 -5.10 -17.77
CA GLN A 164 -19.66 -5.10 -17.21
C GLN A 164 -18.78 -6.17 -17.87
N VAL A 165 -19.37 -7.31 -18.23
CA VAL A 165 -18.71 -8.38 -19.00
C VAL A 165 -18.39 -7.90 -20.43
N SER A 166 -19.35 -7.30 -21.16
CA SER A 166 -19.10 -6.83 -22.53
C SER A 166 -18.02 -5.72 -22.66
N PHE A 167 -17.82 -4.89 -21.63
CA PHE A 167 -16.67 -3.99 -21.58
C PHE A 167 -15.35 -4.75 -21.45
N LEU A 168 -15.28 -5.72 -20.53
CA LEU A 168 -14.10 -6.59 -20.37
C LEU A 168 -13.84 -7.42 -21.63
N ASP A 169 -14.86 -7.94 -22.30
CA ASP A 169 -14.72 -8.66 -23.57
C ASP A 169 -14.16 -7.75 -24.67
N SER A 170 -14.66 -6.51 -24.78
CA SER A 170 -14.13 -5.51 -25.72
C SER A 170 -12.67 -5.17 -25.43
N PHE A 171 -12.31 -5.13 -24.15
CA PHE A 171 -10.96 -4.85 -23.67
C PHE A 171 -10.00 -6.04 -23.90
N PHE A 172 -10.39 -7.27 -23.58
CA PHE A 172 -9.59 -8.47 -23.87
C PHE A 172 -9.49 -8.74 -25.37
N SER A 173 -10.54 -8.41 -26.14
CA SER A 173 -10.50 -8.39 -27.61
C SER A 173 -9.52 -7.35 -28.14
N PHE A 174 -9.46 -6.15 -27.54
CA PHE A 174 -8.42 -5.17 -27.84
C PHE A 174 -7.01 -5.71 -27.54
N ILE A 175 -6.76 -6.28 -26.35
CA ILE A 175 -5.44 -6.88 -26.03
C ILE A 175 -5.09 -8.01 -27.01
N ARG A 176 -6.05 -8.87 -27.36
CA ARG A 176 -5.84 -9.96 -28.32
C ARG A 176 -5.58 -9.45 -29.73
N SER A 177 -6.33 -8.45 -30.21
CA SER A 177 -6.11 -7.77 -31.49
C SER A 177 -4.75 -7.06 -31.52
N PHE A 178 -4.36 -6.40 -30.43
CA PHE A 178 -3.08 -5.73 -30.28
C PHE A 178 -1.93 -6.74 -30.37
N CYS A 179 -1.98 -7.81 -29.56
CA CYS A 179 -0.97 -8.87 -29.55
C CYS A 179 -0.88 -9.60 -30.91
N SER A 180 -2.02 -9.88 -31.56
CA SER A 180 -2.06 -10.52 -32.88
C SER A 180 -1.45 -9.64 -33.99
N ARG A 181 -1.61 -8.31 -33.91
CA ARG A 181 -1.00 -7.36 -34.86
C ARG A 181 0.51 -7.21 -34.64
N CYS A 182 1.01 -7.36 -33.41
CA CYS A 182 2.46 -7.42 -33.15
C CYS A 182 3.12 -8.56 -33.95
N THR A 183 2.47 -9.72 -34.04
CA THR A 183 3.01 -10.90 -34.75
C THR A 183 2.96 -10.81 -36.28
N GLU A 184 2.10 -9.97 -36.87
CA GLU A 184 2.06 -9.75 -38.33
C GLU A 184 3.10 -8.73 -38.81
N ALA A 185 3.73 -7.96 -37.90
CA ALA A 185 4.78 -7.00 -38.23
C ALA A 185 6.15 -7.65 -38.54
N LYS A 186 6.17 -8.76 -39.29
CA LYS A 186 7.39 -9.32 -39.86
C LYS A 186 7.61 -8.70 -41.25
N PRO A 187 8.76 -8.06 -41.53
CA PRO A 187 8.95 -7.35 -42.79
C PRO A 187 9.02 -8.31 -43.98
N THR A 188 7.94 -8.36 -44.77
CA THR A 188 7.92 -8.90 -46.13
C THR A 188 8.69 -7.96 -47.05
N GLY A 189 10.02 -8.06 -46.97
CA GLY A 189 10.95 -7.14 -47.64
C GLY A 189 12.25 -7.80 -48.08
N PHE A 190 12.21 -9.07 -48.50
CA PHE A 190 13.29 -9.70 -49.26
C PHE A 190 12.72 -10.78 -50.20
N LEU A 191 12.65 -10.44 -51.49
CA LEU A 191 12.34 -11.31 -52.63
C LEU A 191 13.04 -10.72 -53.86
N PRO A 192 13.51 -11.53 -54.81
CA PRO A 192 14.14 -12.85 -54.66
C PRO A 192 15.67 -12.79 -54.85
#